data_AF-A0AA96TN45-F1
#
_entry.id   AF-A0AA96TN45-F1
#
_cell.length_a   1.000
_cell.length_b   1.000
_cell.length_c   1.000
_cell.angle_alpha   90.00
_cell.angle_beta   90.00
_cell.angle_gamma   90.00
#
_symmetry.space_group_name_H-M   'P 1'
#
loop_
_entity.id
_entity.type
_entity.pdbx_description
1 polymer ?
#
loop_
_entity_poly.entity_id
_entity_poly.type
_entity_poly.pdbx_seq_one_letter_code
_entity_poly.pdbx_strand_id
1 'polypeptide(L)'
;MRTRLLSLAGVAGVVAALLGATSAQAAAPRLTAAFTQGSVWDSGYGGDIVLTNSGDADSTSWTVEFDLPSGTTVSSSWSSVRTQTGQHYRFTNAGFNGKIKPGATANFGFNAAGGGLPSGCTVNGLACDGTTPPNPPADTQAPTTPTGLRSTGVTAGSVSLSWSAATDNVAVTGYEVLLGGAVTTTATSTSATVSGLSPATAYSFTVRARDAAGNRSAAGTAVTATTGTDSGGGSTVNVSTTAQLQAALAAAAPGQTIKLAAGTYRGSFAVASKAGTASQRITLSGPATAVLINDGPSGEAPSCPAPTAGWDSGYGLWLFDSPYWNLTGFTVQESKKGIVLDNSHHTTIDGVSVHHVDEEAVHFRRSSADGVLRNSTITDTGLVQPGYGEGVYLGSANSNWACHGNTGGIDRSDRVQVLNNRIGPNTAAEPIDVKEGTYDGVIRGNTFNGQGISGENSADSWIDVKGIGYLIEDNTGTFIGPGVFANGYETHNTSTTPALPNGCGNTWRGNRSDLGGVGQYAINITSVSKCASMPNVIYSSNTATGAVKGLTNATITP
;
A
#
# COMPACT_ATOMS: atom_id res chain seq x y z
N MET A 1 -36.74 67.24 20.83
CA MET A 1 -36.93 66.98 22.27
C MET A 1 -36.92 65.49 22.55
N ARG A 2 -35.84 64.97 23.14
CA ARG A 2 -35.83 64.04 24.30
C ARG A 2 -34.41 63.48 24.47
N THR A 3 -33.74 64.10 25.42
CA THR A 3 -32.44 63.81 26.02
C THR A 3 -32.42 62.40 26.63
N ARG A 4 -31.33 61.64 26.46
CA ARG A 4 -31.01 60.49 27.32
C ARG A 4 -29.62 60.66 27.91
N LEU A 5 -29.58 60.49 29.23
CA LEU A 5 -28.51 60.76 30.16
C LEU A 5 -27.28 59.86 29.92
N LEU A 6 -26.10 60.44 30.14
CA LEU A 6 -24.86 59.72 30.45
C LEU A 6 -24.95 59.07 31.84
N SER A 7 -24.48 57.85 31.96
CA SER A 7 -24.12 57.20 33.23
C SER A 7 -22.67 56.76 33.18
N LEU A 8 -21.83 57.41 34.00
CA LEU A 8 -20.47 56.98 34.33
C LEU A 8 -20.52 55.68 35.15
N ALA A 9 -19.72 54.69 34.78
CA ALA A 9 -19.34 53.58 35.66
C ALA A 9 -17.82 53.45 35.64
N GLY A 10 -17.20 53.66 36.81
CA GLY A 10 -15.77 53.47 37.01
C GLY A 10 -15.40 52.00 37.02
N VAL A 11 -14.27 51.66 36.39
CA VAL A 11 -13.66 50.34 36.48
C VAL A 11 -12.43 50.46 37.36
N ALA A 12 -12.49 49.80 38.51
CA ALA A 12 -11.39 49.63 39.45
C ALA A 12 -10.34 48.69 38.84
N GLY A 13 -9.07 49.10 38.89
CA GLY A 13 -7.94 48.27 38.50
C GLY A 13 -7.71 47.14 39.50
N VAL A 14 -7.71 45.90 39.00
CA VAL A 14 -7.22 44.73 39.74
C VAL A 14 -5.76 44.54 39.36
N VAL A 15 -4.86 44.84 40.30
CA VAL A 15 -3.45 44.42 40.24
C VAL A 15 -3.40 42.97 40.69
N ALA A 16 -3.24 42.04 39.74
CA ALA A 16 -2.94 40.64 40.06
C ALA A 16 -1.45 40.54 40.43
N ALA A 17 -1.17 40.35 41.72
CA ALA A 17 0.15 39.97 42.19
C ALA A 17 0.44 38.52 41.78
N LEU A 18 1.35 38.32 40.82
CA LEU A 18 1.94 37.02 40.53
C LEU A 18 2.87 36.62 41.69
N LEU A 19 2.36 35.77 42.59
CA LEU A 19 3.19 34.97 43.47
C LEU A 19 3.94 33.96 42.59
N GLY A 20 5.26 34.09 42.51
CA GLY A 20 6.13 33.11 41.84
C GLY A 20 5.99 31.76 42.52
N ALA A 21 5.33 30.81 41.85
CA ALA A 21 5.44 29.41 42.21
C ALA A 21 6.88 28.98 41.91
N THR A 22 7.71 28.88 42.95
CA THR A 22 8.91 28.07 42.87
C THR A 22 8.46 26.64 42.55
N SER A 23 8.80 26.15 41.36
CA SER A 23 8.68 24.73 41.05
C SER A 23 9.35 23.94 42.17
N ALA A 24 8.57 23.20 42.95
CA ALA A 24 9.12 22.20 43.85
C ALA A 24 9.92 21.22 43.00
N GLN A 25 11.23 21.14 43.22
CA GLN A 25 12.07 20.14 42.57
C GLN A 25 11.44 18.76 42.85
N ALA A 26 11.18 17.97 41.80
CA ALA A 26 10.62 16.64 41.97
C ALA A 26 11.55 15.80 42.87
N ALA A 27 10.98 15.10 43.84
CA ALA A 27 11.74 14.23 44.72
C ALA A 27 12.47 13.16 43.89
N ALA A 28 13.77 13.01 44.10
CA ALA A 28 14.63 12.13 43.33
C ALA A 28 15.70 11.48 44.23
N PRO A 29 16.01 10.18 44.02
CA PRO A 29 17.14 9.56 44.70
C PRO A 29 18.45 10.25 44.28
N ARG A 30 19.37 10.42 45.23
CA ARG A 30 20.73 10.94 44.97
C ARG A 30 21.70 9.92 45.53
N LEU A 31 22.24 9.09 44.64
CA LEU A 31 23.17 8.04 45.04
C LEU A 31 24.62 8.53 44.98
N THR A 32 25.37 8.22 46.02
CA THR A 32 26.83 8.21 46.03
C THR A 32 27.30 6.80 46.29
N ALA A 33 28.53 6.47 45.91
CA ALA A 33 29.16 5.18 46.16
C ALA A 33 30.59 5.39 46.70
N ALA A 34 30.93 4.73 47.80
CA ALA A 34 32.25 4.81 48.40
C ALA A 34 32.93 3.46 48.34
N PHE A 35 34.15 3.43 47.81
CA PHE A 35 35.01 2.24 47.79
C PHE A 35 35.86 2.18 49.06
N THR A 36 35.90 1.00 49.67
CA THR A 36 36.86 0.65 50.72
C THR A 36 37.57 -0.65 50.34
N GLN A 37 38.89 -0.62 50.39
CA GLN A 37 39.69 -1.84 50.29
C GLN A 37 39.62 -2.58 51.63
N GLY A 38 39.07 -3.79 51.61
CA GLY A 38 38.99 -4.71 52.74
C GLY A 38 40.26 -5.54 52.88
N SER A 39 40.12 -6.84 53.15
CA SER A 39 41.26 -7.76 53.35
C SER A 39 42.19 -7.77 52.12
N VAL A 40 43.49 -7.65 52.35
CA VAL A 40 44.53 -7.72 51.30
C VAL A 40 45.37 -8.98 51.50
N TRP A 41 45.71 -9.67 50.41
CA TRP A 41 46.60 -10.84 50.40
C TRP A 41 47.60 -10.72 49.24
N ASP A 42 48.61 -11.60 49.20
CA ASP A 42 49.77 -11.48 48.29
C ASP A 42 49.42 -11.33 46.80
N SER A 43 48.25 -11.81 46.38
CA SER A 43 47.80 -11.79 44.98
C SER A 43 46.54 -10.98 44.73
N GLY A 44 46.02 -10.23 45.70
CA GLY A 44 44.73 -9.56 45.53
C GLY A 44 44.17 -8.88 46.78
N TYR A 45 42.92 -8.44 46.67
CA TYR A 45 42.20 -7.81 47.78
C TYR A 45 40.69 -8.01 47.67
N GLY A 46 40.00 -7.93 48.80
CA GLY A 46 38.55 -7.75 48.88
C GLY A 46 38.20 -6.27 48.80
N GLY A 47 37.24 -5.90 47.98
CA GLY A 47 36.72 -4.54 47.85
C GLY A 47 35.26 -4.46 48.23
N ASP A 48 34.89 -3.45 49.00
CA ASP A 48 33.50 -3.15 49.36
C ASP A 48 33.08 -1.80 48.79
N ILE A 49 31.87 -1.73 48.23
CA ILE A 49 31.24 -0.51 47.74
C ILE A 49 29.98 -0.25 48.57
N VAL A 50 29.94 0.91 49.23
CA VAL A 50 28.77 1.37 49.98
C VAL A 50 28.06 2.45 49.18
N LEU A 51 26.85 2.15 48.74
CA LEU A 51 25.94 3.12 48.15
C LEU A 51 25.16 3.85 49.24
N THR A 52 25.07 5.18 49.17
CA THR A 52 24.27 6.01 50.07
C THR A 52 23.25 6.81 49.27
N ASN A 53 21.98 6.81 49.69
CA ASN A 53 20.97 7.67 49.10
C ASN A 53 20.78 8.93 49.95
N SER A 54 21.33 10.06 49.51
CA SER A 54 21.14 11.37 50.14
C SER A 54 19.94 12.16 49.57
N GLY A 55 19.21 11.56 48.63
CA GLY A 55 18.03 12.14 48.01
C GLY A 55 16.78 12.02 48.89
N ASP A 56 15.69 12.56 48.39
CA ASP A 56 14.38 12.65 49.04
C ASP A 56 13.35 11.64 48.50
N ALA A 57 13.77 10.76 47.58
CA ALA A 57 12.98 9.62 47.09
C ALA A 57 13.75 8.30 47.15
N ASP A 58 13.02 7.19 47.18
CA ASP A 58 13.57 5.84 47.09
C ASP A 58 14.30 5.64 45.74
N SER A 59 15.48 5.03 45.77
CA SER A 59 16.02 4.41 44.55
C SER A 59 15.21 3.15 44.22
N THR A 60 15.04 2.82 42.94
CA THR A 60 14.47 1.54 42.48
C THR A 60 15.53 0.58 41.94
N SER A 61 16.70 1.10 41.59
CA SER A 61 17.82 0.36 41.00
C SER A 61 19.11 1.17 41.09
N TRP A 62 20.25 0.51 41.05
CA TRP A 62 21.54 1.16 40.95
C TRP A 62 22.47 0.43 39.99
N THR A 63 23.32 1.20 39.33
CA THR A 63 24.43 0.75 38.49
C THR A 63 25.68 1.46 38.96
N VAL A 64 26.71 0.71 39.35
CA VAL A 64 28.05 1.25 39.67
C VAL A 64 29.03 0.78 38.60
N GLU A 65 29.78 1.71 38.03
CA GLU A 65 30.75 1.45 36.97
C GLU A 65 32.11 2.02 37.36
N PHE A 66 33.19 1.27 37.12
CA PHE A 66 34.57 1.75 37.34
C PHE A 66 35.56 0.93 36.50
N ASP A 67 36.75 1.48 36.30
CA ASP A 67 37.87 0.80 35.63
C ASP A 67 38.85 0.22 36.66
N LEU A 68 39.45 -0.92 36.31
CA LEU A 68 40.64 -1.44 36.99
C LEU A 68 41.85 -1.36 36.05
N PRO A 69 43.06 -1.04 36.54
CA PRO A 69 44.24 -1.02 35.66
C PRO A 69 44.60 -2.43 35.17
N SER A 70 45.26 -2.51 34.02
CA SER A 70 45.76 -3.78 33.47
C SER A 70 46.59 -4.56 34.51
N GLY A 71 46.42 -5.87 34.56
CA GLY A 71 47.01 -6.74 35.60
C GLY A 71 46.17 -6.85 36.87
N THR A 72 45.02 -6.18 36.95
CA THR A 72 44.02 -6.39 38.01
C THR A 72 42.67 -6.78 37.40
N THR A 73 42.06 -7.85 37.91
CA THR A 73 40.74 -8.33 37.48
C THR A 73 39.84 -8.70 38.65
N VAL A 74 38.53 -8.57 38.47
CA VAL A 74 37.57 -8.98 39.50
C VAL A 74 37.28 -10.47 39.38
N SER A 75 37.74 -11.27 40.35
CA SER A 75 37.60 -12.73 40.35
C SER A 75 36.21 -13.20 40.80
N SER A 76 35.57 -12.51 41.74
CA SER A 76 34.20 -12.76 42.18
C SER A 76 33.52 -11.50 42.71
N SER A 77 32.19 -11.50 42.79
CA SER A 77 31.40 -10.42 43.38
C SER A 77 30.12 -10.95 44.02
N TRP A 78 29.64 -10.29 45.07
CA TRP A 78 28.40 -10.63 45.78
C TRP A 78 27.51 -9.40 45.93
N SER A 79 26.21 -9.62 46.14
CA SER A 79 25.20 -8.55 46.23
C SER A 79 25.12 -7.63 44.99
N SER A 80 25.59 -8.12 43.84
CA SER A 80 25.57 -7.41 42.56
C SER A 80 25.53 -8.39 41.39
N VAL A 81 25.02 -7.96 40.24
CA VAL A 81 25.22 -8.62 38.95
C VAL A 81 26.30 -7.88 38.17
N ARG A 82 27.39 -8.56 37.82
CA ARG A 82 28.59 -7.98 37.19
C ARG A 82 28.66 -8.30 35.69
N THR A 83 28.92 -7.28 34.89
CA THR A 83 29.34 -7.39 33.48
C THR A 83 30.68 -6.68 33.29
N GLN A 84 31.44 -7.07 32.26
CA GLN A 84 32.77 -6.52 32.01
C GLN A 84 33.00 -6.36 30.50
N THR A 85 33.68 -5.28 30.11
CA THR A 85 34.23 -5.10 28.76
C THR A 85 35.65 -4.56 28.87
N GLY A 86 36.64 -5.38 28.53
CA GLY A 86 38.05 -5.05 28.79
C GLY A 86 38.30 -4.82 30.28
N GLN A 87 38.83 -3.66 30.64
CA GLN A 87 39.11 -3.27 32.03
C GLN A 87 37.98 -2.48 32.70
N HIS A 88 36.87 -2.29 32.01
CA HIS A 88 35.69 -1.60 32.51
C HIS A 88 34.71 -2.58 33.15
N TYR A 89 34.33 -2.32 34.39
CA TYR A 89 33.43 -3.17 35.18
C TYR A 89 32.13 -2.44 35.48
N ARG A 90 31.03 -3.13 35.24
CA ARG A 90 29.67 -2.64 35.52
C ARG A 90 28.97 -3.59 36.49
N PHE A 91 28.52 -3.05 37.61
CA PHE A 91 27.80 -3.75 38.67
C PHE A 91 26.39 -3.19 38.78
N THR A 92 25.38 -4.04 38.66
CA THR A 92 23.97 -3.67 38.88
C THR A 92 23.45 -4.36 40.13
N ASN A 93 22.36 -3.84 40.70
CA ASN A 93 21.77 -4.41 41.89
C ASN A 93 21.38 -5.88 41.71
N ALA A 94 21.59 -6.69 42.75
CA ALA A 94 20.94 -7.99 42.86
C ALA A 94 19.43 -7.79 43.02
N GLY A 95 18.64 -8.85 42.80
CA GLY A 95 17.17 -8.76 42.81
C GLY A 95 16.56 -8.24 44.11
N PHE A 96 17.30 -8.22 45.21
CA PHE A 96 16.82 -7.85 46.54
C PHE A 96 17.32 -6.48 47.05
N ASN A 97 18.32 -5.84 46.41
CA ASN A 97 18.97 -4.64 46.97
C ASN A 97 18.95 -3.41 46.05
N GLY A 98 18.09 -3.38 45.04
CA GLY A 98 17.92 -2.21 44.17
C GLY A 98 17.27 -1.01 44.88
N LYS A 99 16.43 -1.26 45.89
CA LYS A 99 15.70 -0.23 46.62
C LYS A 99 16.51 0.34 47.79
N ILE A 100 16.88 1.61 47.72
CA ILE A 100 17.60 2.34 48.79
C ILE A 100 16.76 3.55 49.19
N LYS A 101 16.25 3.57 50.42
CA LYS A 101 15.43 4.69 50.95
C LYS A 101 16.27 5.95 51.17
N PRO A 102 15.66 7.16 51.19
CA PRO A 102 16.31 8.37 51.68
C PRO A 102 17.05 8.15 53.01
N GLY A 103 18.31 8.55 53.06
CA GLY A 103 19.21 8.40 54.22
C GLY A 103 19.73 6.97 54.46
N ALA A 104 19.32 5.98 53.66
CA ALA A 104 19.75 4.59 53.82
C ALA A 104 20.97 4.26 52.95
N THR A 105 21.60 3.13 53.27
CA THR A 105 22.72 2.58 52.52
C THR A 105 22.42 1.18 51.99
N ALA A 106 23.13 0.80 50.93
CA ALA A 106 23.25 -0.58 50.47
C ALA A 106 24.72 -0.87 50.14
N ASN A 107 25.12 -2.13 50.15
CA ASN A 107 26.49 -2.50 49.82
C ASN A 107 26.57 -3.71 48.90
N PHE A 108 27.64 -3.75 48.13
CA PHE A 108 28.09 -4.93 47.43
C PHE A 108 29.62 -5.02 47.56
N GLY A 109 30.17 -6.21 47.32
CA GLY A 109 31.60 -6.40 47.39
C GLY A 109 32.11 -7.36 46.33
N PHE A 110 33.44 -7.39 46.20
CA PHE A 110 34.13 -8.16 45.19
C PHE A 110 35.52 -8.59 45.64
N ASN A 111 36.04 -9.67 45.07
CA ASN A 111 37.45 -10.02 45.19
C ASN A 111 38.16 -9.62 43.89
N ALA A 112 39.30 -8.95 44.01
CA ALA A 112 40.20 -8.63 42.93
C ALA A 112 41.46 -9.50 42.99
N ALA A 113 41.91 -10.00 41.84
CA ALA A 113 43.23 -10.56 41.63
C ALA A 113 44.11 -9.48 41.00
N GLY A 114 45.22 -9.12 41.63
CA GLY A 114 46.04 -7.96 41.30
C GLY A 114 45.88 -6.80 42.30
N GLY A 115 46.84 -5.86 42.31
CA GLY A 115 46.93 -4.79 43.31
C GLY A 115 46.35 -3.43 42.91
N GLY A 116 45.77 -3.32 41.71
CA GLY A 116 45.24 -2.06 41.18
C GLY A 116 43.89 -1.68 41.79
N LEU A 117 43.69 -0.40 42.11
CA LEU A 117 42.45 0.10 42.72
C LEU A 117 41.47 0.64 41.66
N PRO A 118 40.15 0.68 41.95
CA PRO A 118 39.15 1.28 41.08
C PRO A 118 39.42 2.74 40.77
N SER A 119 39.21 3.15 39.51
CA SER A 119 39.19 4.54 39.08
C SER A 119 37.97 4.84 38.20
N GLY A 120 37.65 6.12 38.00
CA GLY A 120 36.53 6.52 37.13
C GLY A 120 35.15 6.07 37.63
N CYS A 121 34.97 5.95 38.95
CA CYS A 121 33.74 5.41 39.52
C CYS A 121 32.53 6.31 39.22
N THR A 122 31.48 5.71 38.66
CA THR A 122 30.15 6.33 38.52
C THR A 122 29.06 5.49 39.17
N VAL A 123 28.00 6.15 39.64
CA VAL A 123 26.75 5.55 40.10
C VAL A 123 25.58 6.17 39.32
N ASN A 124 24.84 5.33 38.59
CA ASN A 124 23.79 5.76 37.66
C ASN A 124 24.24 6.87 36.69
N GLY A 125 25.49 6.82 36.23
CA GLY A 125 26.09 7.79 35.31
C GLY A 125 26.60 9.10 35.94
N LEU A 126 26.50 9.27 37.26
CA LEU A 126 27.07 10.40 38.00
C LEU A 126 28.34 9.97 38.76
N ALA A 127 29.25 10.88 39.07
CA ALA A 127 30.46 10.50 39.81
C ALA A 127 30.10 9.93 41.20
N CYS A 128 30.80 8.87 41.60
CA CYS A 128 30.52 8.15 42.84
C CYS A 128 30.61 9.01 44.12
N ASP A 129 31.39 10.10 44.11
CA ASP A 129 31.51 11.02 45.24
C ASP A 129 30.35 12.04 45.33
N GLY A 130 29.37 11.98 44.41
CA GLY A 130 28.24 12.90 44.35
C GLY A 130 28.59 14.25 43.75
N THR A 131 29.81 14.44 43.26
CA THR A 131 30.12 15.57 42.40
C THR A 131 29.46 15.35 41.05
N THR A 132 28.86 16.39 40.49
CA THR A 132 28.63 16.38 39.04
C THR A 132 30.01 16.30 38.39
N PRO A 133 30.24 15.43 37.39
CA PRO A 133 31.49 15.44 36.64
C PRO A 133 31.84 16.89 36.30
N PRO A 134 33.11 17.33 36.39
CA PRO A 134 33.47 18.66 35.91
C PRO A 134 32.88 18.76 34.50
N ASN A 135 32.01 19.76 34.30
CA ASN A 135 31.37 20.01 33.02
C ASN A 135 32.48 19.85 31.97
N PRO A 136 32.37 18.92 30.99
CA PRO A 136 33.30 18.93 29.89
C PRO A 136 33.35 20.38 29.37
N PRO A 137 34.52 20.89 28.94
CA PRO A 137 34.63 22.25 28.45
C PRO A 137 33.43 22.54 27.56
N ALA A 138 32.70 23.62 27.82
CA ALA A 138 31.49 23.95 27.05
C ALA A 138 31.84 23.79 25.58
N ASP A 139 31.12 22.91 24.88
CA ASP A 139 31.44 22.63 23.50
C ASP A 139 31.15 23.88 22.67
N THR A 140 32.20 24.52 22.21
CA THR A 140 32.14 25.74 21.39
C THR A 140 32.42 25.47 19.93
N GLN A 141 32.76 24.22 19.57
CA GLN A 141 33.10 23.89 18.20
C GLN A 141 31.83 23.52 17.44
N ALA A 142 31.64 24.16 16.29
CA ALA A 142 30.52 23.84 15.43
C ALA A 142 30.80 22.57 14.60
N PRO A 143 29.75 21.80 14.24
CA PRO A 143 29.88 20.70 13.31
C PRO A 143 30.47 21.10 11.97
N THR A 144 31.04 20.15 11.25
CA THR A 144 31.44 20.35 9.85
C THR A 144 30.24 20.63 8.96
N THR A 145 30.45 21.40 7.89
CA THR A 145 29.39 21.71 6.93
C THR A 145 28.92 20.45 6.19
N PRO A 146 27.61 20.14 6.16
CA PRO A 146 27.09 19.03 5.37
C PRO A 146 27.41 19.18 3.88
N THR A 147 27.77 18.07 3.23
CA THR A 147 28.12 18.02 1.81
C THR A 147 27.17 17.11 1.03
N GLY A 148 27.26 17.09 -0.31
CA GLY A 148 26.48 16.16 -1.14
C GLY A 148 24.96 16.36 -1.09
N LEU A 149 24.50 17.56 -0.71
CA LEU A 149 23.08 17.93 -0.78
C LEU A 149 22.59 17.75 -2.22
N ARG A 150 21.46 17.08 -2.38
CA ARG A 150 20.79 16.87 -3.67
C ARG A 150 19.28 16.71 -3.48
N SER A 151 18.52 17.07 -4.52
CA SER A 151 17.12 16.69 -4.63
C SER A 151 17.01 15.21 -5.01
N THR A 152 16.14 14.48 -4.33
CA THR A 152 15.84 13.06 -4.59
C THR A 152 14.45 12.83 -5.15
N GLY A 153 13.60 13.87 -5.16
CA GLY A 153 12.25 13.83 -5.72
C GLY A 153 11.56 15.18 -5.64
N VAL A 154 10.66 15.43 -6.58
CA VAL A 154 9.84 16.65 -6.63
C VAL A 154 8.38 16.30 -6.87
N THR A 155 7.47 17.04 -6.23
CA THR A 155 6.03 17.06 -6.56
C THR A 155 5.61 18.49 -6.89
N ALA A 156 4.33 18.73 -7.15
CA ALA A 156 3.80 20.09 -7.29
C ALA A 156 3.91 20.92 -5.99
N GLY A 157 3.89 20.26 -4.81
CA GLY A 157 3.85 20.94 -3.51
C GLY A 157 5.00 20.62 -2.56
N SER A 158 5.99 19.83 -2.99
CA SER A 158 7.10 19.39 -2.14
C SER A 158 8.38 19.05 -2.88
N VAL A 159 9.50 19.10 -2.16
CA VAL A 159 10.83 18.66 -2.61
C VAL A 159 11.45 17.76 -1.54
N SER A 160 11.93 16.60 -1.95
CA SER A 160 12.68 15.66 -1.10
C SER A 160 14.19 15.86 -1.29
N LEU A 161 14.94 15.88 -0.20
CA LEU A 161 16.36 16.20 -0.16
C LEU A 161 17.14 15.11 0.59
N SER A 162 18.39 14.89 0.19
CA SER A 162 19.36 14.04 0.89
C SER A 162 20.76 14.66 0.85
N TRP A 163 21.56 14.45 1.88
CA TRP A 163 22.93 14.94 2.01
C TRP A 163 23.83 13.92 2.73
N SER A 164 25.13 14.19 2.79
CA SER A 164 26.12 13.41 3.54
C SER A 164 26.19 13.90 4.99
N ALA A 165 26.43 12.98 5.93
CA ALA A 165 26.51 13.31 7.34
C ALA A 165 27.66 14.30 7.65
N ALA A 166 27.39 15.24 8.54
CA ALA A 166 28.41 16.08 9.16
C ALA A 166 29.10 15.33 10.31
N THR A 167 30.26 15.83 10.73
CA THR A 167 31.03 15.33 11.86
C THR A 167 31.26 16.45 12.87
N ASP A 168 31.42 16.08 14.13
CA ASP A 168 31.63 17.01 15.24
C ASP A 168 32.57 16.37 16.28
N ASN A 169 33.20 17.16 17.14
CA ASN A 169 34.07 16.69 18.22
C ASN A 169 33.31 16.00 19.35
N VAL A 170 32.03 16.33 19.55
CA VAL A 170 31.16 15.65 20.52
C VAL A 170 30.07 14.86 19.79
N ALA A 171 29.13 15.53 19.13
CA ALA A 171 28.04 14.87 18.40
C ALA A 171 27.21 15.84 17.56
N VAL A 172 26.90 15.44 16.32
CA VAL A 172 25.82 16.07 15.54
C VAL A 172 24.48 15.53 16.00
N THR A 173 23.57 16.41 16.44
CA THR A 173 22.23 16.04 16.94
C THR A 173 21.12 16.28 15.93
N GLY A 174 21.41 17.00 14.85
CA GLY A 174 20.48 17.13 13.73
C GLY A 174 20.91 18.13 12.68
N TYR A 175 19.99 18.39 11.77
CA TYR A 175 20.14 19.26 10.62
C TYR A 175 18.99 20.25 10.55
N GLU A 176 19.28 21.43 10.04
CA GLU A 176 18.30 22.46 9.68
C GLU A 176 18.35 22.61 8.16
N VAL A 177 17.21 22.42 7.50
CA VAL A 177 17.05 22.68 6.07
C VAL A 177 16.55 24.11 5.92
N LEU A 178 17.23 24.89 5.09
CA LEU A 178 16.94 26.30 4.89
C LEU A 178 16.40 26.54 3.48
N LEU A 179 15.38 27.38 3.38
CA LEU A 179 14.82 27.90 2.14
C LEU A 179 14.99 29.42 2.12
N GLY A 180 15.75 29.96 1.16
CA GLY A 180 16.07 31.39 1.12
C GLY A 180 16.77 31.92 2.38
N GLY A 181 17.47 31.04 3.11
CA GLY A 181 18.17 31.37 4.36
C GLY A 181 17.33 31.22 5.64
N ALA A 182 16.02 30.96 5.55
CA ALA A 182 15.17 30.68 6.71
C ALA A 182 15.03 29.17 6.94
N VAL A 183 15.06 28.71 8.20
CA VAL A 183 14.84 27.30 8.53
C VAL A 183 13.40 26.93 8.19
N THR A 184 13.22 25.99 7.26
CA THR A 184 11.89 25.51 6.83
C THR A 184 11.53 24.17 7.45
N THR A 185 12.53 23.32 7.72
CA THR A 185 12.33 22.06 8.44
C THR A 185 13.61 21.64 9.17
N THR A 186 13.48 20.69 10.09
CA THR A 186 14.59 20.08 10.81
C THR A 186 14.55 18.57 10.67
N ALA A 187 15.71 17.93 10.61
CA ALA A 187 15.85 16.48 10.54
C ALA A 187 16.86 15.98 11.57
N THR A 188 16.70 14.74 12.03
CA THR A 188 17.73 13.99 12.80
C THR A 188 18.48 13.00 11.91
N SER A 189 17.96 12.70 10.72
CA SER A 189 18.59 11.91 9.66
C SER A 189 19.24 12.81 8.60
N THR A 190 19.91 12.18 7.61
CA THR A 190 20.54 12.85 6.46
C THR A 190 19.61 13.03 5.26
N SER A 191 18.31 13.18 5.53
CA SER A 191 17.27 13.42 4.53
C SER A 191 16.10 14.20 5.13
N ALA A 192 15.38 14.94 4.28
CA ALA A 192 14.18 15.67 4.67
C ALA A 192 13.27 15.91 3.46
N THR A 193 11.98 16.17 3.73
CA THR A 193 11.03 16.65 2.72
C THR A 193 10.53 18.03 3.14
N VAL A 194 10.61 19.00 2.22
CA VAL A 194 10.02 20.33 2.40
C VAL A 194 8.69 20.35 1.66
N SER A 195 7.59 20.61 2.36
CA SER A 195 6.22 20.67 1.83
C SER A 195 5.65 22.09 1.89
N GLY A 196 4.46 22.28 1.31
CA GLY A 196 3.80 23.60 1.27
C GLY A 196 4.40 24.56 0.25
N LEU A 197 5.10 24.03 -0.75
CA LEU A 197 5.72 24.78 -1.82
C LEU A 197 4.69 25.07 -2.93
N SER A 198 4.87 26.19 -3.63
CA SER A 198 4.07 26.53 -4.81
C SER A 198 4.49 25.67 -6.00
N PRO A 199 3.55 25.23 -6.85
CA PRO A 199 3.86 24.51 -8.09
C PRO A 199 4.66 25.33 -9.10
N ALA A 200 5.36 24.64 -10.00
CA ALA A 200 6.17 25.22 -11.07
C ALA A 200 7.14 26.32 -10.61
N THR A 201 7.61 26.24 -9.36
CA THR A 201 8.40 27.29 -8.72
C THR A 201 9.78 26.74 -8.38
N ALA A 202 10.83 27.46 -8.78
CA ALA A 202 12.20 27.13 -8.43
C ALA A 202 12.51 27.56 -7.00
N TYR A 203 12.98 26.61 -6.19
CA TYR A 203 13.39 26.83 -4.81
C TYR A 203 14.86 26.50 -4.62
N SER A 204 15.55 27.29 -3.79
CA SER A 204 16.96 27.07 -3.45
C SER A 204 17.08 26.64 -1.99
N PHE A 205 17.63 25.45 -1.79
CA PHE A 205 17.78 24.80 -0.49
C PHE A 205 19.25 24.74 -0.06
N THR A 206 19.50 25.00 1.21
CA THR A 206 20.77 24.69 1.87
C THR A 206 20.52 23.87 3.12
N VAL A 207 21.55 23.22 3.64
CA VAL A 207 21.47 22.45 4.90
C VAL A 207 22.65 22.82 5.79
N ARG A 208 22.42 22.95 7.09
CA ARG A 208 23.48 23.06 8.11
C ARG A 208 23.25 22.05 9.24
N ALA A 209 24.33 21.63 9.88
CA ALA A 209 24.29 20.73 11.03
C ALA A 209 24.22 21.52 12.35
N ARG A 210 23.66 20.90 13.38
CA ARG A 210 23.67 21.38 14.77
C ARG A 210 24.11 20.28 15.73
N ASP A 211 24.74 20.67 16.83
CA ASP A 211 25.15 19.77 17.91
C ASP A 211 24.22 19.88 19.14
N ALA A 212 24.59 19.22 20.24
CA ALA A 212 23.86 19.25 21.51
C ALA A 212 24.04 20.57 22.28
N ALA A 213 25.15 21.28 22.06
CA ALA A 213 25.48 22.56 22.71
C ALA A 213 24.81 23.77 22.03
N GLY A 214 24.24 23.57 20.83
CA GLY A 214 23.55 24.58 20.04
C GLY A 214 24.45 25.27 19.01
N ASN A 215 25.69 24.81 18.81
CA ASN A 215 26.52 25.34 17.73
C ASN A 215 25.97 24.87 16.38
N ARG A 216 26.16 25.70 15.35
CA ARG A 216 25.65 25.44 13.99
C ARG A 216 26.78 25.57 13.00
N SER A 217 26.88 24.61 12.09
CA SER A 217 27.83 24.70 10.97
C SER A 217 27.47 25.87 10.05
N ALA A 218 28.41 26.24 9.16
CA ALA A 218 28.02 26.98 7.97
C ALA A 218 27.02 26.16 7.14
N ALA A 219 26.20 26.85 6.32
CA ALA A 219 25.31 26.17 5.38
C ALA A 219 26.12 25.61 4.20
N GLY A 220 25.77 24.40 3.76
CA GLY A 220 26.38 23.77 2.59
C GLY A 220 26.02 24.46 1.27
N THR A 221 26.59 23.96 0.18
CA THR A 221 26.29 24.45 -1.18
C THR A 221 24.81 24.33 -1.49
N ALA A 222 24.23 25.40 -2.03
CA ALA A 222 22.83 25.44 -2.37
C ALA A 222 22.48 24.49 -3.52
N VAL A 223 21.31 23.86 -3.42
CA VAL A 223 20.71 23.07 -4.49
C VAL A 223 19.40 23.72 -4.89
N THR A 224 19.26 23.97 -6.18
CA THR A 224 18.00 24.42 -6.76
C THR A 224 17.17 23.22 -7.19
N ALA A 225 15.90 23.20 -6.82
CA ALA A 225 14.92 22.25 -7.32
C ALA A 225 13.64 23.00 -7.72
N THR A 226 13.09 22.66 -8.88
CA THR A 226 11.83 23.22 -9.35
C THR A 226 10.71 22.24 -9.01
N THR A 227 9.69 22.70 -8.28
CA THR A 227 8.48 21.91 -8.07
C THR A 227 7.82 21.59 -9.40
N GLY A 228 7.17 20.42 -9.48
CA GLY A 228 6.39 20.05 -10.65
C GLY A 228 5.28 21.07 -10.93
N THR A 229 4.74 21.07 -12.14
CA THR A 229 3.51 21.81 -12.46
C THR A 229 2.35 21.29 -11.61
N ASP A 230 1.38 22.15 -11.33
CA ASP A 230 0.14 21.74 -10.66
C ASP A 230 -0.71 20.91 -11.62
N SER A 231 -0.36 19.63 -11.76
CA SER A 231 -1.11 18.68 -12.57
C SER A 231 -2.23 18.07 -11.72
N GLY A 232 -3.11 18.92 -11.16
CA GLY A 232 -4.44 18.58 -10.67
C GLY A 232 -4.58 17.30 -9.82
N GLY A 233 -3.64 17.02 -8.91
CA GLY A 233 -3.75 15.89 -7.98
C GLY A 233 -4.96 16.07 -7.07
N GLY A 234 -6.08 15.40 -7.40
CA GLY A 234 -7.35 15.49 -6.66
C GLY A 234 -8.42 16.40 -7.25
N SER A 235 -8.24 16.98 -8.44
CA SER A 235 -9.25 17.86 -9.05
C SER A 235 -10.32 17.09 -9.83
N THR A 236 -11.55 17.63 -9.85
CA THR A 236 -12.63 17.14 -10.72
C THR A 236 -12.64 17.93 -12.02
N VAL A 237 -12.55 17.25 -13.17
CA VAL A 237 -12.76 17.80 -14.50
C VAL A 237 -14.15 17.40 -14.98
N ASN A 238 -15.06 18.36 -15.02
CA ASN A 238 -16.39 18.13 -15.58
C ASN A 238 -16.34 18.20 -17.10
N VAL A 239 -16.92 17.20 -17.77
CA VAL A 239 -16.98 17.13 -19.23
C VAL A 239 -18.42 16.91 -19.70
N SER A 240 -18.81 17.57 -20.78
CA SER A 240 -20.17 17.56 -21.34
C SER A 240 -20.21 17.36 -22.85
N THR A 241 -19.03 17.23 -23.49
CA THR A 241 -18.89 16.99 -24.93
C THR A 241 -17.81 15.93 -25.18
N THR A 242 -17.87 15.26 -26.35
CA THR A 242 -16.83 14.31 -26.77
C THR A 242 -15.43 14.94 -26.71
N ALA A 243 -15.25 16.14 -27.26
CA ALA A 243 -13.94 16.80 -27.31
C ALA A 243 -13.39 17.08 -25.90
N GLN A 244 -14.25 17.47 -24.95
CA GLN A 244 -13.85 17.65 -23.55
C GLN A 244 -13.44 16.32 -22.90
N LEU A 245 -14.20 15.25 -23.14
CA LEU A 245 -13.87 13.92 -22.61
C LEU A 245 -12.53 13.44 -23.17
N GLN A 246 -12.33 13.51 -24.49
CA GLN A 246 -11.07 13.11 -25.14
C GLN A 246 -9.88 13.91 -24.60
N ALA A 247 -10.02 15.23 -24.46
CA ALA A 247 -8.97 16.07 -23.87
C ALA A 247 -8.68 15.70 -22.41
N ALA A 248 -9.72 15.44 -21.61
CA ALA A 248 -9.57 15.06 -20.20
C ALA A 248 -8.90 13.67 -20.05
N LEU A 249 -9.28 12.69 -20.87
CA LEU A 249 -8.64 11.37 -20.90
C LEU A 249 -7.16 11.46 -21.30
N ALA A 250 -6.85 12.27 -22.33
CA ALA A 250 -5.47 12.51 -22.76
C ALA A 250 -4.63 13.27 -21.71
N ALA A 251 -5.26 14.07 -20.85
CA ALA A 251 -4.60 14.84 -19.79
C ALA A 251 -4.67 14.16 -18.41
N ALA A 252 -5.25 12.96 -18.31
CA ALA A 252 -5.54 12.31 -17.04
C ALA A 252 -4.29 12.14 -16.16
N ALA A 253 -4.43 12.41 -14.86
CA ALA A 253 -3.34 12.34 -13.86
C ALA A 253 -3.79 11.63 -12.56
N PRO A 254 -2.87 11.04 -11.79
CA PRO A 254 -3.18 10.36 -10.53
C PRO A 254 -4.07 11.19 -9.58
N GLY A 255 -5.15 10.57 -9.09
CA GLY A 255 -6.09 11.18 -8.15
C GLY A 255 -7.15 12.08 -8.79
N GLN A 256 -7.10 12.31 -10.10
CA GLN A 256 -8.08 13.13 -10.81
C GLN A 256 -9.41 12.40 -10.99
N THR A 257 -10.52 13.14 -10.95
CA THR A 257 -11.84 12.65 -11.35
C THR A 257 -12.29 13.34 -12.63
N ILE A 258 -12.52 12.59 -13.70
CA ILE A 258 -13.21 13.03 -14.90
C ILE A 258 -14.69 12.72 -14.69
N LYS A 259 -15.53 13.75 -14.62
CA LYS A 259 -16.96 13.64 -14.35
C LYS A 259 -17.77 13.92 -15.60
N LEU A 260 -18.38 12.88 -16.15
CA LEU A 260 -19.29 12.94 -17.28
C LEU A 260 -20.62 13.56 -16.85
N ALA A 261 -21.09 14.55 -17.61
CA ALA A 261 -22.47 14.95 -17.61
C ALA A 261 -23.34 13.89 -18.33
N ALA A 262 -24.64 13.90 -18.09
CA ALA A 262 -25.57 13.13 -18.90
C ALA A 262 -25.49 13.59 -20.37
N GLY A 263 -25.56 12.65 -21.30
CA GLY A 263 -25.44 12.92 -22.73
C GLY A 263 -24.71 11.82 -23.47
N THR A 264 -24.66 11.95 -24.80
CA THR A 264 -23.96 11.02 -25.67
C THR A 264 -22.59 11.58 -26.06
N TYR A 265 -21.56 10.75 -25.88
CA TYR A 265 -20.19 11.01 -26.28
C TYR A 265 -19.86 10.03 -27.41
N ARG A 266 -19.88 10.49 -28.65
CA ARG A 266 -19.58 9.68 -29.83
C ARG A 266 -18.15 9.93 -30.30
N GLY A 267 -17.32 8.89 -30.40
CA GLY A 267 -15.94 8.95 -30.89
C GLY A 267 -15.01 7.91 -30.26
N SER A 268 -13.72 7.98 -30.59
CA SER A 268 -12.70 7.10 -30.01
C SER A 268 -12.29 7.56 -28.60
N PHE A 269 -12.22 6.62 -27.66
CA PHE A 269 -11.85 6.85 -26.25
C PHE A 269 -10.70 5.93 -25.81
N ALA A 270 -9.55 6.06 -26.46
CA ALA A 270 -8.33 5.37 -26.06
C ALA A 270 -7.54 6.17 -25.02
N VAL A 271 -7.13 5.50 -23.94
CA VAL A 271 -6.26 6.02 -22.88
C VAL A 271 -4.94 5.26 -22.94
N ALA A 272 -3.86 5.97 -23.26
CA ALA A 272 -2.53 5.38 -23.37
C ALA A 272 -1.61 5.93 -22.27
N SER A 273 -1.01 5.02 -21.51
CA SER A 273 0.05 5.31 -20.53
C SER A 273 -0.35 6.34 -19.47
N LYS A 274 -1.60 6.25 -18.98
CA LYS A 274 -2.11 7.09 -17.88
C LYS A 274 -2.30 6.27 -16.63
N ALA A 275 -1.22 6.06 -15.88
CA ALA A 275 -1.28 5.31 -14.63
C ALA A 275 -1.80 6.18 -13.48
N GLY A 276 -2.76 5.67 -12.72
CA GLY A 276 -2.98 6.11 -11.34
C GLY A 276 -2.01 5.42 -10.37
N THR A 277 -2.24 5.60 -9.07
CA THR A 277 -1.57 4.81 -8.03
C THR A 277 -2.60 4.21 -7.07
N ALA A 278 -2.17 3.28 -6.21
CA ALA A 278 -3.04 2.70 -5.19
C ALA A 278 -3.71 3.76 -4.30
N SER A 279 -3.00 4.84 -3.96
CA SER A 279 -3.51 5.95 -3.14
C SER A 279 -4.14 7.09 -3.94
N GLN A 280 -3.86 7.19 -5.24
CA GLN A 280 -4.33 8.25 -6.13
C GLN A 280 -4.82 7.66 -7.45
N ARG A 281 -5.93 6.92 -7.36
CA ARG A 281 -6.59 6.30 -8.52
C ARG A 281 -7.21 7.36 -9.41
N ILE A 282 -7.13 7.19 -10.73
CA ILE A 282 -7.82 8.07 -11.68
C ILE A 282 -9.27 7.60 -11.79
N THR A 283 -10.24 8.50 -11.73
CA THR A 283 -11.66 8.14 -11.77
C THR A 283 -12.34 8.72 -12.99
N LEU A 284 -12.99 7.89 -13.81
CA LEU A 284 -14.00 8.30 -14.80
C LEU A 284 -15.38 7.94 -14.24
N SER A 285 -16.23 8.95 -14.03
CA SER A 285 -17.53 8.76 -13.37
C SER A 285 -18.64 9.51 -14.09
N GLY A 286 -19.84 8.93 -14.13
CA GLY A 286 -21.02 9.54 -14.74
C GLY A 286 -22.31 8.83 -14.34
N PRO A 287 -23.49 9.44 -14.58
CA PRO A 287 -24.75 8.70 -14.53
C PRO A 287 -24.82 7.69 -15.68
N ALA A 288 -25.70 6.68 -15.59
CA ALA A 288 -25.94 5.72 -16.68
C ALA A 288 -26.43 6.40 -17.97
N THR A 289 -26.98 7.62 -17.87
CA THR A 289 -27.36 8.45 -19.03
C THR A 289 -26.18 9.19 -19.67
N ALA A 290 -24.95 9.03 -19.17
CA ALA A 290 -23.73 9.39 -19.87
C ALA A 290 -23.28 8.18 -20.69
N VAL A 291 -23.41 8.28 -22.01
CA VAL A 291 -23.28 7.15 -22.94
C VAL A 291 -22.08 7.36 -23.84
N LEU A 292 -21.09 6.46 -23.75
CA LEU A 292 -19.93 6.42 -24.63
C LEU A 292 -20.25 5.52 -25.82
N ILE A 293 -20.08 6.04 -27.04
CA ILE A 293 -20.34 5.35 -28.30
C ILE A 293 -19.13 5.43 -29.21
N ASN A 294 -18.73 4.30 -29.79
CA ASN A 294 -17.68 4.23 -30.80
C ASN A 294 -18.13 3.39 -32.01
N ASP A 295 -19.02 3.98 -32.81
CA ASP A 295 -19.61 3.43 -34.03
C ASP A 295 -18.86 3.88 -35.30
N GLY A 296 -17.69 4.49 -35.14
CA GLY A 296 -16.85 4.90 -36.26
C GLY A 296 -16.32 3.67 -37.02
N PRO A 297 -15.92 3.82 -38.30
CA PRO A 297 -15.31 2.72 -39.03
C PRO A 297 -14.00 2.32 -38.33
N SER A 298 -13.99 1.17 -37.68
CA SER A 298 -12.75 0.57 -37.20
C SER A 298 -11.87 0.32 -38.42
N GLY A 299 -10.69 0.92 -38.49
CA GLY A 299 -9.74 0.63 -39.56
C GLY A 299 -9.31 -0.84 -39.53
N GLU A 300 -8.57 -1.32 -40.54
CA GLU A 300 -7.95 -2.63 -40.43
C GLU A 300 -7.08 -2.68 -39.16
N ALA A 301 -7.40 -3.63 -38.28
CA ALA A 301 -6.69 -3.75 -37.02
C ALA A 301 -5.25 -4.19 -37.32
N PRO A 302 -4.23 -3.53 -36.75
CA PRO A 302 -2.88 -4.05 -36.82
C PRO A 302 -2.84 -5.42 -36.12
N SER A 303 -1.86 -6.26 -36.48
CA SER A 303 -1.71 -7.60 -35.91
C SER A 303 -1.61 -7.59 -34.38
N CYS A 304 -1.05 -6.52 -33.81
CA CYS A 304 -1.07 -6.23 -32.40
C CYS A 304 -1.56 -4.81 -32.10
N PRO A 305 -2.86 -4.64 -31.80
CA PRO A 305 -3.44 -3.36 -31.44
C PRO A 305 -2.72 -2.68 -30.26
N ALA A 306 -2.29 -1.44 -30.51
CA ALA A 306 -1.91 -0.46 -29.50
C ALA A 306 -2.47 0.92 -29.90
N PRO A 307 -2.79 1.81 -28.95
CA PRO A 307 -3.29 3.15 -29.28
C PRO A 307 -2.32 3.87 -30.22
N THR A 308 -2.80 4.20 -31.41
CA THR A 308 -2.01 4.80 -32.48
C THR A 308 -2.71 6.06 -32.97
N ALA A 309 -1.98 7.15 -33.11
CA ALA A 309 -2.56 8.42 -33.57
C ALA A 309 -3.21 8.27 -34.95
N GLY A 310 -4.48 8.68 -35.07
CA GLY A 310 -5.23 8.61 -36.33
C GLY A 310 -5.84 7.24 -36.64
N TRP A 311 -5.67 6.24 -35.77
CA TRP A 311 -6.32 4.94 -35.88
C TRP A 311 -7.40 4.79 -34.81
N ASP A 312 -8.55 4.25 -35.21
CA ASP A 312 -9.65 3.94 -34.30
C ASP A 312 -9.80 2.42 -34.17
N SER A 313 -9.78 1.95 -32.92
CA SER A 313 -9.98 0.54 -32.57
C SER A 313 -11.43 0.10 -32.71
N GLY A 314 -12.38 1.03 -32.68
CA GLY A 314 -13.81 0.74 -32.52
C GLY A 314 -14.20 0.35 -31.09
N TYR A 315 -13.29 0.43 -30.11
CA TYR A 315 -13.61 0.09 -28.72
C TYR A 315 -14.32 1.26 -28.02
N GLY A 316 -15.34 0.97 -27.22
CA GLY A 316 -16.12 1.99 -26.51
C GLY A 316 -15.31 2.71 -25.43
N LEU A 317 -14.40 2.01 -24.75
CA LEU A 317 -13.35 2.60 -23.90
C LEU A 317 -12.15 1.66 -23.84
N TRP A 318 -10.96 2.18 -24.07
CA TRP A 318 -9.73 1.37 -24.04
C TRP A 318 -8.71 1.95 -23.07
N LEU A 319 -8.41 1.22 -21.99
CA LEU A 319 -7.28 1.53 -21.12
C LEU A 319 -6.09 0.67 -21.54
N PHE A 320 -5.02 1.32 -21.99
CA PHE A 320 -3.78 0.67 -22.43
C PHE A 320 -2.61 1.20 -21.59
N ASP A 321 -1.86 0.30 -20.95
CA ASP A 321 -0.76 0.63 -20.02
C ASP A 321 -1.20 1.65 -18.95
N SER A 322 -2.44 1.54 -18.46
CA SER A 322 -3.09 2.55 -17.62
C SER A 322 -3.69 1.91 -16.36
N PRO A 323 -2.86 1.45 -15.40
CA PRO A 323 -3.32 0.82 -14.18
C PRO A 323 -3.97 1.82 -13.20
N TYR A 324 -4.67 1.29 -12.18
CA TYR A 324 -5.27 2.05 -11.08
C TYR A 324 -6.37 3.05 -11.49
N TRP A 325 -7.28 2.63 -12.37
CA TRP A 325 -8.47 3.40 -12.73
C TRP A 325 -9.72 2.95 -11.96
N ASN A 326 -10.63 3.89 -11.72
CA ASN A 326 -12.01 3.66 -11.31
C ASN A 326 -12.92 4.10 -12.45
N LEU A 327 -13.75 3.20 -12.96
CA LEU A 327 -14.78 3.45 -13.95
C LEU A 327 -16.14 3.26 -13.26
N THR A 328 -16.97 4.29 -13.21
CA THR A 328 -18.19 4.24 -12.37
C THR A 328 -19.43 4.84 -13.03
N GLY A 329 -20.50 4.05 -13.06
CA GLY A 329 -21.87 4.52 -13.29
C GLY A 329 -22.33 4.76 -14.73
N PHE A 330 -21.42 5.05 -15.67
CA PHE A 330 -21.76 5.40 -17.05
C PHE A 330 -22.12 4.19 -17.92
N THR A 331 -22.54 4.45 -19.16
CA THR A 331 -22.88 3.42 -20.15
C THR A 331 -21.88 3.41 -21.31
N VAL A 332 -21.56 2.24 -21.84
CA VAL A 332 -20.83 2.02 -23.09
C VAL A 332 -21.73 1.22 -24.04
N GLN A 333 -21.94 1.71 -25.26
CA GLN A 333 -22.75 1.00 -26.26
C GLN A 333 -22.30 1.30 -27.69
N GLU A 334 -22.85 0.57 -28.67
CA GLU A 334 -22.63 0.85 -30.11
C GLU A 334 -21.13 0.92 -30.43
N SER A 335 -20.43 -0.18 -30.15
CA SER A 335 -18.99 -0.27 -30.33
C SER A 335 -18.58 -1.68 -30.70
N LYS A 336 -17.44 -1.83 -31.36
CA LYS A 336 -16.90 -3.15 -31.71
C LYS A 336 -16.71 -4.02 -30.47
N LYS A 337 -16.03 -3.46 -29.47
CA LYS A 337 -15.87 -4.03 -28.11
C LYS A 337 -16.26 -2.97 -27.10
N GLY A 338 -16.77 -3.36 -25.94
CA GLY A 338 -17.12 -2.40 -24.90
C GLY A 338 -15.90 -1.77 -24.23
N ILE A 339 -15.50 -2.31 -23.07
CA ILE A 339 -14.37 -1.85 -22.27
C ILE A 339 -13.22 -2.84 -22.41
N VAL A 340 -12.09 -2.38 -22.95
CA VAL A 340 -10.87 -3.19 -23.08
C VAL A 340 -9.80 -2.66 -22.14
N LEU A 341 -9.21 -3.55 -21.37
CA LEU A 341 -8.11 -3.27 -20.44
C LEU A 341 -6.88 -4.04 -20.92
N ASP A 342 -5.87 -3.34 -21.42
CA ASP A 342 -4.57 -3.90 -21.80
C ASP A 342 -3.50 -3.42 -20.82
N ASN A 343 -2.86 -4.35 -20.10
CA ASN A 343 -1.82 -4.06 -19.09
C ASN A 343 -2.24 -2.96 -18.10
N SER A 344 -3.52 -2.96 -17.72
CA SER A 344 -4.17 -1.91 -16.93
C SER A 344 -4.66 -2.48 -15.60
N HIS A 345 -3.68 -2.94 -14.82
CA HIS A 345 -3.87 -3.61 -13.53
C HIS A 345 -4.66 -2.78 -12.52
N HIS A 346 -5.24 -3.45 -11.53
CA HIS A 346 -5.94 -2.81 -10.42
C HIS A 346 -7.03 -1.85 -10.89
N THR A 347 -7.67 -2.08 -12.03
CA THR A 347 -8.81 -1.26 -12.51
C THR A 347 -10.10 -1.74 -11.87
N THR A 348 -10.94 -0.82 -11.41
CA THR A 348 -12.27 -1.12 -10.87
C THR A 348 -13.34 -0.58 -11.80
N ILE A 349 -14.24 -1.43 -12.27
CA ILE A 349 -15.45 -1.10 -13.02
C ILE A 349 -16.64 -1.35 -12.09
N ASP A 350 -17.40 -0.32 -11.77
CA ASP A 350 -18.45 -0.37 -10.75
C ASP A 350 -19.74 0.31 -11.23
N GLY A 351 -20.84 -0.43 -11.32
CA GLY A 351 -22.13 0.13 -11.72
C GLY A 351 -22.18 0.62 -13.16
N VAL A 352 -21.34 0.09 -14.05
CA VAL A 352 -21.31 0.45 -15.47
C VAL A 352 -22.30 -0.43 -16.24
N SER A 353 -22.90 0.12 -17.29
CA SER A 353 -23.72 -0.64 -18.24
C SER A 353 -22.95 -0.80 -19.55
N VAL A 354 -22.83 -2.01 -20.08
CA VAL A 354 -22.21 -2.27 -21.38
C VAL A 354 -23.17 -3.08 -22.23
N HIS A 355 -23.59 -2.57 -23.39
CA HIS A 355 -24.53 -3.29 -24.25
C HIS A 355 -24.46 -2.89 -25.70
N HIS A 356 -25.07 -3.69 -26.58
CA HIS A 356 -25.09 -3.45 -28.03
C HIS A 356 -23.68 -3.32 -28.60
N VAL A 357 -22.89 -4.36 -28.38
CA VAL A 357 -21.51 -4.45 -28.87
C VAL A 357 -21.35 -5.58 -29.86
N ASP A 358 -20.49 -5.38 -30.85
CA ASP A 358 -20.34 -6.30 -31.98
C ASP A 358 -19.65 -7.62 -31.58
N GLU A 359 -18.73 -7.55 -30.63
CA GLU A 359 -17.94 -8.62 -30.03
C GLU A 359 -18.14 -8.58 -28.49
N GLU A 360 -17.08 -8.69 -27.67
CA GLU A 360 -17.18 -8.84 -26.23
C GLU A 360 -17.38 -7.51 -25.48
N ALA A 361 -18.06 -7.55 -24.34
CA ALA A 361 -18.39 -6.35 -23.56
C ALA A 361 -17.24 -5.87 -22.66
N VAL A 362 -16.62 -6.72 -21.85
CA VAL A 362 -15.50 -6.32 -20.98
C VAL A 362 -14.36 -7.31 -21.10
N HIS A 363 -13.17 -6.82 -21.48
CA HIS A 363 -11.99 -7.67 -21.70
C HIS A 363 -10.82 -7.25 -20.81
N PHE A 364 -10.43 -8.13 -19.88
CA PHE A 364 -9.17 -8.02 -19.14
C PHE A 364 -8.08 -8.76 -19.92
N ARG A 365 -7.24 -8.02 -20.62
CA ARG A 365 -6.23 -8.53 -21.54
C ARG A 365 -4.84 -8.02 -21.20
N ARG A 366 -3.81 -8.63 -21.77
CA ARG A 366 -2.41 -8.18 -21.65
C ARG A 366 -1.94 -8.09 -20.21
N SER A 367 -2.31 -9.13 -19.48
CA SER A 367 -2.16 -9.34 -18.06
C SER A 367 -2.71 -8.24 -17.18
N SER A 368 -3.88 -7.67 -17.49
CA SER A 368 -4.59 -6.73 -16.63
C SER A 368 -5.10 -7.39 -15.35
N ALA A 369 -4.17 -7.68 -14.44
CA ALA A 369 -4.40 -8.39 -13.19
C ALA A 369 -5.02 -7.52 -12.09
N ASP A 370 -5.54 -8.17 -11.05
CA ASP A 370 -6.01 -7.56 -9.82
C ASP A 370 -7.15 -6.54 -10.03
N GLY A 371 -7.85 -6.66 -11.15
CA GLY A 371 -9.01 -5.84 -11.51
C GLY A 371 -10.31 -6.33 -10.87
N VAL A 372 -11.31 -5.45 -10.82
CA VAL A 372 -12.63 -5.76 -10.28
C VAL A 372 -13.71 -5.23 -11.22
N LEU A 373 -14.60 -6.08 -11.68
CA LEU A 373 -15.86 -5.72 -12.33
C LEU A 373 -17.00 -6.03 -11.37
N ARG A 374 -17.77 -5.02 -10.95
CA ARG A 374 -18.85 -5.23 -9.99
C ARG A 374 -20.10 -4.39 -10.23
N ASN A 375 -21.22 -4.87 -9.69
CA ASN A 375 -22.52 -4.19 -9.69
C ASN A 375 -22.97 -3.70 -11.08
N SER A 376 -22.43 -4.28 -12.15
CA SER A 376 -22.57 -3.80 -13.53
C SER A 376 -23.61 -4.64 -14.28
N THR A 377 -24.10 -4.09 -15.38
CA THR A 377 -25.07 -4.77 -16.27
C THR A 377 -24.46 -4.94 -17.65
N ILE A 378 -24.54 -6.15 -18.20
CA ILE A 378 -24.03 -6.49 -19.54
C ILE A 378 -25.11 -7.23 -20.32
N THR A 379 -25.47 -6.74 -21.50
CA THR A 379 -26.47 -7.36 -22.40
C THR A 379 -26.10 -7.15 -23.86
N ASP A 380 -26.75 -7.88 -24.78
CA ASP A 380 -26.67 -7.62 -26.23
C ASP A 380 -25.23 -7.53 -26.76
N THR A 381 -24.46 -8.60 -26.57
CA THR A 381 -23.05 -8.73 -27.00
C THR A 381 -22.93 -9.72 -28.14
N GLY A 382 -21.91 -9.58 -28.99
CA GLY A 382 -21.73 -10.44 -30.16
C GLY A 382 -22.71 -10.15 -31.30
N LEU A 383 -23.13 -8.89 -31.48
CA LEU A 383 -24.11 -8.52 -32.51
C LEU A 383 -23.62 -8.73 -33.95
N VAL A 384 -22.30 -8.76 -34.17
CA VAL A 384 -21.70 -8.99 -35.50
C VAL A 384 -20.89 -10.28 -35.53
N GLN A 385 -20.20 -10.62 -34.44
CA GLN A 385 -19.45 -11.88 -34.30
C GLN A 385 -19.95 -12.61 -33.04
N PRO A 386 -21.03 -13.40 -33.13
CA PRO A 386 -21.65 -14.06 -31.97
C PRO A 386 -20.66 -14.94 -31.20
N GLY A 387 -19.76 -15.63 -31.91
CA GLY A 387 -18.70 -16.45 -31.32
C GLY A 387 -17.56 -15.68 -30.64
N TYR A 388 -17.55 -14.35 -30.68
CA TYR A 388 -16.70 -13.45 -29.88
C TYR A 388 -17.54 -12.54 -28.97
N GLY A 389 -18.79 -12.96 -28.70
CA GLY A 389 -19.79 -12.17 -28.02
C GLY A 389 -19.81 -12.35 -26.52
N GLU A 390 -18.67 -12.56 -25.87
CA GLU A 390 -18.63 -12.81 -24.42
C GLU A 390 -19.08 -11.58 -23.63
N GLY A 391 -19.72 -11.82 -22.47
CA GLY A 391 -20.02 -10.73 -21.55
C GLY A 391 -18.73 -10.19 -20.92
N VAL A 392 -17.94 -11.09 -20.35
CA VAL A 392 -16.65 -10.80 -19.72
C VAL A 392 -15.62 -11.80 -20.19
N TYR A 393 -14.49 -11.30 -20.68
CA TYR A 393 -13.38 -12.09 -21.20
C TYR A 393 -12.14 -11.86 -20.34
N LEU A 394 -11.63 -12.92 -19.70
CA LEU A 394 -10.49 -12.85 -18.78
C LEU A 394 -9.25 -13.54 -19.35
N GLY A 395 -8.21 -12.77 -19.65
CA GLY A 395 -6.98 -13.22 -20.28
C GLY A 395 -7.06 -13.25 -21.80
N SER A 396 -6.27 -14.10 -22.44
CA SER A 396 -6.37 -14.33 -23.88
C SER A 396 -6.11 -15.80 -24.22
N ALA A 397 -6.75 -16.27 -25.30
CA ALA A 397 -6.43 -17.58 -25.85
C ALA A 397 -4.93 -17.69 -26.18
N ASN A 398 -4.36 -18.87 -26.00
CA ASN A 398 -2.91 -19.11 -26.11
C ASN A 398 -2.33 -18.73 -27.49
N SER A 399 -3.14 -18.81 -28.54
CA SER A 399 -2.79 -18.42 -29.90
C SER A 399 -2.52 -16.92 -30.02
N ASN A 400 -3.04 -16.12 -29.10
CA ASN A 400 -2.88 -14.68 -29.06
C ASN A 400 -1.80 -14.20 -28.07
N TRP A 401 -1.16 -15.11 -27.32
CA TRP A 401 -0.14 -14.73 -26.32
C TRP A 401 1.11 -14.10 -26.93
N ALA A 402 1.45 -14.37 -28.18
CA ALA A 402 2.53 -13.66 -28.86
C ALA A 402 2.28 -12.14 -28.92
N CYS A 403 1.01 -11.75 -28.94
CA CYS A 403 0.57 -10.38 -29.05
C CYS A 403 0.14 -9.76 -27.72
N HIS A 404 -0.61 -10.54 -26.95
CA HIS A 404 -1.25 -10.10 -25.72
C HIS A 404 -0.60 -10.73 -24.48
N GLY A 405 0.46 -11.51 -24.62
CA GLY A 405 1.32 -11.85 -23.49
C GLY A 405 2.18 -10.66 -23.09
N ASN A 406 2.44 -10.49 -21.81
CA ASN A 406 3.44 -9.53 -21.33
C ASN A 406 4.62 -10.25 -20.66
N THR A 407 4.85 -10.10 -19.36
CA THR A 407 5.91 -10.79 -18.62
C THR A 407 5.74 -12.31 -18.76
N GLY A 408 6.73 -12.97 -19.37
CA GLY A 408 6.72 -14.42 -19.59
C GLY A 408 5.96 -14.90 -20.83
N GLY A 409 5.45 -13.98 -21.67
CA GLY A 409 4.79 -14.32 -22.93
C GLY A 409 3.45 -15.03 -22.73
N ILE A 410 2.79 -14.81 -21.59
CA ILE A 410 1.47 -15.34 -21.23
C ILE A 410 0.62 -14.16 -20.82
N ASP A 411 -0.66 -14.18 -21.18
CA ASP A 411 -1.64 -13.25 -20.62
C ASP A 411 -2.14 -13.78 -19.29
N ARG A 412 -1.59 -13.23 -18.20
CA ARG A 412 -1.85 -13.71 -16.85
C ARG A 412 -3.19 -13.24 -16.33
N SER A 413 -3.54 -11.98 -16.56
CA SER A 413 -4.75 -11.30 -16.08
C SER A 413 -5.29 -11.87 -14.75
N ASP A 414 -4.36 -12.10 -13.82
CA ASP A 414 -4.61 -12.93 -12.64
C ASP A 414 -5.47 -12.16 -11.64
N ARG A 415 -6.13 -12.88 -10.72
CA ARG A 415 -6.81 -12.31 -9.54
C ARG A 415 -7.87 -11.26 -9.90
N VAL A 416 -8.41 -11.33 -11.13
CA VAL A 416 -9.55 -10.52 -11.53
C VAL A 416 -10.81 -11.01 -10.80
N GLN A 417 -11.61 -10.07 -10.33
CA GLN A 417 -12.84 -10.35 -9.60
C GLN A 417 -14.05 -9.86 -10.41
N VAL A 418 -15.02 -10.74 -10.63
CA VAL A 418 -16.30 -10.43 -11.29
C VAL A 418 -17.41 -10.65 -10.25
N LEU A 419 -17.96 -9.55 -9.72
CA LEU A 419 -18.75 -9.55 -8.49
C LEU A 419 -20.14 -8.91 -8.67
N ASN A 420 -21.21 -9.63 -8.33
CA ASN A 420 -22.57 -9.07 -8.24
C ASN A 420 -23.07 -8.37 -9.52
N ASN A 421 -22.66 -8.87 -10.69
CA ASN A 421 -23.10 -8.33 -11.97
C ASN A 421 -24.37 -9.02 -12.47
N ARG A 422 -25.08 -8.39 -13.40
CA ARG A 422 -26.16 -8.98 -14.19
C ARG A 422 -25.68 -9.11 -15.63
N ILE A 423 -25.59 -10.33 -16.14
CA ILE A 423 -25.08 -10.59 -17.49
C ILE A 423 -26.12 -11.38 -18.28
N GLY A 424 -26.38 -10.94 -19.50
CA GLY A 424 -27.53 -11.34 -20.30
C GLY A 424 -28.79 -10.53 -19.96
N PRO A 425 -29.84 -10.59 -20.80
CA PRO A 425 -29.99 -11.47 -21.97
C PRO A 425 -29.13 -11.04 -23.17
N ASN A 426 -29.15 -11.88 -24.20
CA ASN A 426 -28.52 -11.68 -25.50
C ASN A 426 -27.00 -11.52 -25.42
N THR A 427 -26.37 -12.22 -24.49
CA THR A 427 -24.93 -12.45 -24.54
C THR A 427 -24.71 -13.65 -25.45
N ALA A 428 -24.17 -13.41 -26.65
CA ALA A 428 -24.18 -14.42 -27.70
C ALA A 428 -23.16 -15.56 -27.50
N ALA A 429 -22.05 -15.29 -26.80
CA ALA A 429 -21.14 -16.32 -26.31
C ALA A 429 -21.32 -16.55 -24.80
N GLU A 430 -20.30 -17.00 -24.08
CA GLU A 430 -20.36 -17.16 -22.64
C GLU A 430 -20.52 -15.81 -21.92
N PRO A 431 -21.45 -15.67 -20.96
CA PRO A 431 -21.47 -14.55 -20.01
C PRO A 431 -20.11 -14.24 -19.40
N ILE A 432 -19.32 -15.27 -19.05
CA ILE A 432 -17.93 -15.10 -18.62
C ILE A 432 -17.08 -16.22 -19.23
N ASP A 433 -16.06 -15.87 -20.00
CA ASP A 433 -15.03 -16.83 -20.45
C ASP A 433 -13.70 -16.53 -19.75
N VAL A 434 -13.20 -17.53 -19.03
CA VAL A 434 -11.93 -17.46 -18.31
C VAL A 434 -10.89 -18.23 -19.11
N LYS A 435 -9.94 -17.52 -19.72
CA LYS A 435 -8.91 -18.16 -20.56
C LYS A 435 -7.79 -18.80 -19.76
N GLU A 436 -7.14 -19.74 -20.43
CA GLU A 436 -5.93 -20.41 -19.98
C GLU A 436 -4.82 -19.40 -19.62
N GLY A 437 -3.92 -19.81 -18.72
CA GLY A 437 -2.83 -18.95 -18.26
C GLY A 437 -3.19 -17.97 -17.15
N THR A 438 -4.48 -17.82 -16.82
CA THR A 438 -4.95 -16.95 -15.73
C THR A 438 -5.12 -17.68 -14.40
N TYR A 439 -4.84 -17.01 -13.28
CA TYR A 439 -4.86 -17.59 -11.94
C TYR A 439 -5.72 -16.84 -10.92
N ASP A 440 -6.29 -17.59 -9.98
CA ASP A 440 -6.75 -17.13 -8.67
C ASP A 440 -7.80 -16.00 -8.72
N GLY A 441 -8.62 -15.94 -9.77
CA GLY A 441 -9.73 -15.00 -9.87
C GLY A 441 -10.95 -15.41 -9.05
N VAL A 442 -11.89 -14.48 -8.88
CA VAL A 442 -13.12 -14.69 -8.12
C VAL A 442 -14.33 -14.30 -8.96
N ILE A 443 -15.26 -15.22 -9.13
CA ILE A 443 -16.55 -14.97 -9.79
C ILE A 443 -17.63 -15.21 -8.75
N ARG A 444 -18.20 -14.13 -8.20
CA ARG A 444 -19.13 -14.23 -7.07
C ARG A 444 -20.41 -13.42 -7.21
N GLY A 445 -21.54 -14.03 -6.85
CA GLY A 445 -22.80 -13.32 -6.68
C GLY A 445 -23.42 -12.80 -7.97
N ASN A 446 -22.91 -13.21 -9.14
CA ASN A 446 -23.42 -12.75 -10.42
C ASN A 446 -24.73 -13.46 -10.76
N THR A 447 -25.59 -12.79 -11.54
CA THR A 447 -26.80 -13.36 -12.12
C THR A 447 -26.64 -13.47 -13.63
N PHE A 448 -26.86 -14.67 -14.16
CA PHE A 448 -26.76 -14.98 -15.58
C PHE A 448 -28.14 -15.29 -16.17
N ASN A 449 -28.51 -14.54 -17.21
CA ASN A 449 -29.66 -14.85 -18.05
C ASN A 449 -29.16 -15.56 -19.31
N GLY A 450 -29.49 -16.84 -19.46
CA GLY A 450 -29.05 -17.68 -20.58
C GLY A 450 -29.74 -17.41 -21.92
N GLN A 451 -30.69 -16.48 -21.98
CA GLN A 451 -31.32 -16.09 -23.23
C GLN A 451 -30.29 -15.50 -24.20
N GLY A 452 -30.28 -16.02 -25.42
CA GLY A 452 -29.49 -15.52 -26.55
C GLY A 452 -28.11 -16.15 -26.72
N ILE A 453 -27.68 -17.05 -25.83
CA ILE A 453 -26.43 -17.82 -26.01
C ILE A 453 -26.55 -18.65 -27.29
N SER A 454 -25.61 -18.45 -28.22
CA SER A 454 -25.75 -18.87 -29.61
C SER A 454 -25.26 -20.29 -29.90
N GLY A 455 -24.33 -20.82 -29.09
CA GLY A 455 -23.62 -22.07 -29.40
C GLY A 455 -22.44 -21.91 -30.36
N GLU A 456 -22.23 -20.73 -30.95
CA GLU A 456 -21.10 -20.49 -31.85
C GLU A 456 -19.77 -20.56 -31.09
N ASN A 457 -18.71 -21.05 -31.73
CA ASN A 457 -17.40 -21.27 -31.12
C ASN A 457 -17.42 -22.13 -29.84
N SER A 458 -18.44 -22.99 -29.68
CA SER A 458 -18.68 -23.83 -28.50
C SER A 458 -19.20 -23.07 -27.27
N ALA A 459 -19.73 -21.85 -27.46
CA ALA A 459 -20.32 -21.11 -26.37
C ALA A 459 -21.68 -21.66 -25.97
N ASP A 460 -21.69 -22.57 -25.00
CA ASP A 460 -22.88 -23.34 -24.60
C ASP A 460 -23.02 -23.49 -23.07
N SER A 461 -22.46 -22.55 -22.31
CA SER A 461 -22.58 -22.45 -20.85
C SER A 461 -22.57 -21.00 -20.34
N TRP A 462 -22.89 -20.77 -19.06
CA TRP A 462 -22.76 -19.42 -18.49
C TRP A 462 -21.30 -19.04 -18.25
N ILE A 463 -20.47 -20.00 -17.86
CA ILE A 463 -19.04 -19.78 -17.60
C ILE A 463 -18.25 -20.98 -18.10
N ASP A 464 -17.26 -20.73 -18.97
CA ASP A 464 -16.20 -21.68 -19.26
C ASP A 464 -14.91 -21.29 -18.55
N VAL A 465 -14.35 -22.22 -17.76
CA VAL A 465 -13.16 -21.99 -16.93
C VAL A 465 -11.97 -22.79 -17.46
N LYS A 466 -11.14 -22.13 -18.27
CA LYS A 466 -9.81 -22.60 -18.68
C LYS A 466 -8.71 -22.10 -17.71
N GLY A 467 -9.03 -21.12 -16.88
CA GLY A 467 -8.17 -20.60 -15.80
C GLY A 467 -7.92 -21.59 -14.66
N ILE A 468 -7.09 -21.15 -13.71
CA ILE A 468 -6.49 -21.99 -12.67
C ILE A 468 -6.80 -21.41 -11.29
N GLY A 469 -7.27 -22.22 -10.34
CA GLY A 469 -7.45 -21.78 -8.95
C GLY A 469 -8.60 -20.79 -8.72
N TYR A 470 -9.54 -20.66 -9.65
CA TYR A 470 -10.65 -19.72 -9.54
C TYR A 470 -11.66 -20.13 -8.45
N LEU A 471 -12.24 -19.15 -7.78
CA LEU A 471 -13.38 -19.32 -6.89
C LEU A 471 -14.67 -18.88 -7.59
N ILE A 472 -15.60 -19.82 -7.80
CA ILE A 472 -16.91 -19.59 -8.40
C ILE A 472 -17.97 -19.79 -7.30
N GLU A 473 -18.50 -18.68 -6.78
CA GLU A 473 -19.29 -18.69 -5.54
C GLU A 473 -20.60 -17.92 -5.62
N ASP A 474 -21.68 -18.48 -5.07
CA ASP A 474 -22.96 -17.78 -4.87
C ASP A 474 -23.58 -17.16 -6.14
N ASN A 475 -23.21 -17.63 -7.32
CA ASN A 475 -23.78 -17.15 -8.57
C ASN A 475 -25.14 -17.81 -8.84
N THR A 476 -25.99 -17.14 -9.61
CA THR A 476 -27.29 -17.67 -10.03
C THR A 476 -27.39 -17.66 -11.55
N GLY A 477 -27.59 -18.82 -12.16
CA GLY A 477 -27.80 -18.96 -13.61
C GLY A 477 -29.20 -19.48 -13.91
N THR A 478 -29.85 -18.90 -14.91
CA THR A 478 -31.17 -19.34 -15.37
C THR A 478 -31.19 -19.48 -16.88
N PHE A 479 -31.57 -20.67 -17.35
CA PHE A 479 -31.83 -20.93 -18.76
C PHE A 479 -33.13 -20.26 -19.15
N ILE A 480 -33.10 -19.52 -20.25
CA ILE A 480 -34.27 -18.90 -20.86
C ILE A 480 -34.13 -19.08 -22.37
N GLY A 481 -35.15 -19.62 -23.03
CA GLY A 481 -35.14 -19.76 -24.48
C GLY A 481 -35.38 -18.41 -25.19
N PRO A 482 -34.81 -18.20 -26.39
CA PRO A 482 -33.89 -19.07 -27.12
C PRO A 482 -32.50 -19.06 -26.47
N GLY A 483 -31.79 -20.19 -26.48
CA GLY A 483 -30.41 -20.31 -25.99
C GLY A 483 -29.89 -21.74 -26.18
N VAL A 484 -28.59 -21.89 -26.45
CA VAL A 484 -27.92 -23.20 -26.59
C VAL A 484 -27.16 -23.51 -25.31
N PHE A 485 -27.46 -24.64 -24.67
CA PHE A 485 -26.82 -25.07 -23.42
C PHE A 485 -26.35 -26.52 -23.53
N ALA A 486 -25.06 -26.74 -23.36
CA ALA A 486 -24.52 -28.05 -22.99
C ALA A 486 -24.52 -28.22 -21.48
N ASN A 487 -24.09 -27.20 -20.72
CA ASN A 487 -23.94 -27.25 -19.26
C ASN A 487 -24.15 -25.87 -18.62
N GLY A 488 -24.23 -25.80 -17.29
CA GLY A 488 -24.30 -24.53 -16.57
C GLY A 488 -22.94 -23.83 -16.50
N TYR A 489 -21.95 -24.57 -16.03
CA TYR A 489 -20.54 -24.18 -15.91
C TYR A 489 -19.67 -25.29 -16.49
N GLU A 490 -18.56 -24.92 -17.11
CA GLU A 490 -17.59 -25.84 -17.68
C GLU A 490 -16.17 -25.53 -17.24
N THR A 491 -15.30 -26.54 -17.35
CA THR A 491 -13.85 -26.34 -17.32
C THR A 491 -13.24 -26.87 -18.59
N HIS A 492 -12.16 -26.30 -19.08
CA HIS A 492 -11.39 -26.88 -20.17
C HIS A 492 -9.88 -26.88 -19.90
N ASN A 493 -9.21 -27.99 -20.24
CA ASN A 493 -7.78 -28.17 -20.04
C ASN A 493 -7.00 -27.94 -21.34
N THR A 494 -6.98 -26.70 -21.82
CA THR A 494 -6.25 -26.30 -23.03
C THR A 494 -4.75 -26.56 -22.86
N SER A 495 -4.13 -27.22 -23.84
CA SER A 495 -2.68 -27.43 -23.85
C SER A 495 -1.96 -26.15 -24.23
N THR A 496 -0.95 -25.73 -23.47
CA THR A 496 -0.22 -24.48 -23.68
C THR A 496 1.29 -24.68 -23.68
N THR A 497 2.02 -23.69 -24.22
CA THR A 497 3.47 -23.58 -24.10
C THR A 497 3.81 -22.21 -23.48
N PRO A 498 4.41 -22.16 -22.27
CA PRO A 498 4.76 -23.30 -21.42
C PRO A 498 3.53 -24.09 -20.93
N ALA A 499 3.75 -25.34 -20.51
CA ALA A 499 2.68 -26.19 -19.99
C ALA A 499 2.19 -25.66 -18.63
N LEU A 500 0.89 -25.44 -18.51
CA LEU A 500 0.22 -24.98 -17.30
C LEU A 500 -0.93 -25.94 -16.94
N PRO A 501 -1.33 -26.05 -15.66
CA PRO A 501 -2.45 -26.88 -15.22
C PRO A 501 -3.80 -26.19 -15.51
N ASN A 502 -4.03 -25.75 -16.75
CA ASN A 502 -5.23 -25.03 -17.17
C ASN A 502 -6.50 -25.84 -16.85
N GLY A 503 -7.54 -25.16 -16.36
CA GLY A 503 -8.82 -25.76 -15.98
C GLY A 503 -8.82 -26.52 -14.65
N CYS A 504 -7.75 -26.42 -13.84
CA CYS A 504 -7.59 -27.16 -12.60
C CYS A 504 -7.58 -26.26 -11.35
N GLY A 505 -7.78 -26.88 -10.17
CA GLY A 505 -7.74 -26.21 -8.86
C GLY A 505 -8.90 -25.26 -8.57
N ASN A 506 -9.91 -25.22 -9.44
CA ASN A 506 -11.04 -24.31 -9.32
C ASN A 506 -12.03 -24.83 -8.26
N THR A 507 -12.74 -23.92 -7.60
CA THR A 507 -13.69 -24.24 -6.52
C THR A 507 -15.07 -23.69 -6.82
N TRP A 508 -16.11 -24.53 -6.70
CA TRP A 508 -17.51 -24.14 -6.81
C TRP A 508 -18.24 -24.33 -5.50
N ARG A 509 -18.94 -23.30 -5.00
CA ARG A 509 -19.82 -23.42 -3.82
C ARG A 509 -20.97 -22.41 -3.85
N GLY A 510 -22.12 -22.79 -3.30
CA GLY A 510 -23.28 -21.90 -3.14
C GLY A 510 -23.97 -21.46 -4.44
N ASN A 511 -23.55 -21.97 -5.61
CA ASN A 511 -24.15 -21.58 -6.89
C ASN A 511 -25.56 -22.20 -7.06
N ARG A 512 -26.45 -21.47 -7.73
CA ARG A 512 -27.80 -21.91 -8.07
C ARG A 512 -27.98 -21.95 -9.57
N SER A 513 -28.30 -23.11 -10.11
CA SER A 513 -28.40 -23.31 -11.55
C SER A 513 -29.78 -23.86 -11.94
N ASP A 514 -30.47 -23.17 -12.83
CA ASP A 514 -31.64 -23.67 -13.53
C ASP A 514 -31.29 -23.85 -15.02
N LEU A 515 -31.20 -25.11 -15.46
CA LEU A 515 -30.80 -25.49 -16.81
C LEU A 515 -31.99 -25.77 -17.73
N GLY A 516 -33.22 -25.50 -17.28
CA GLY A 516 -34.42 -25.52 -18.13
C GLY A 516 -34.77 -26.85 -18.80
N GLY A 517 -34.19 -27.97 -18.35
CA GLY A 517 -34.38 -29.29 -18.95
C GLY A 517 -33.53 -29.56 -20.19
N VAL A 518 -32.62 -28.65 -20.56
CA VAL A 518 -31.79 -28.78 -21.77
C VAL A 518 -30.32 -29.10 -21.46
N GLY A 519 -29.73 -28.44 -20.46
CA GLY A 519 -28.33 -28.62 -20.11
C GLY A 519 -28.07 -29.91 -19.33
N GLN A 520 -26.92 -30.53 -19.55
CA GLN A 520 -26.55 -31.84 -19.01
C GLN A 520 -26.22 -31.78 -17.53
N TYR A 521 -25.17 -31.03 -17.15
CA TYR A 521 -24.75 -30.84 -15.77
C TYR A 521 -24.75 -29.36 -15.41
N ALA A 522 -25.05 -29.03 -14.14
CA ALA A 522 -24.81 -27.68 -13.66
C ALA A 522 -23.31 -27.34 -13.66
N ILE A 523 -22.43 -28.26 -13.25
CA ILE A 523 -20.97 -28.10 -13.29
C ILE A 523 -20.35 -29.31 -14.00
N ASN A 524 -19.80 -29.10 -15.19
CA ASN A 524 -19.13 -30.13 -15.97
C ASN A 524 -17.60 -29.99 -15.91
N ILE A 525 -16.93 -30.93 -15.26
CA ILE A 525 -15.47 -31.02 -15.25
C ILE A 525 -15.04 -31.89 -16.43
N THR A 526 -14.53 -31.28 -17.51
CA THR A 526 -14.23 -32.01 -18.76
C THR A 526 -13.13 -33.05 -18.60
N SER A 527 -12.17 -32.87 -17.70
CA SER A 527 -11.18 -33.89 -17.38
C SER A 527 -10.73 -33.89 -15.92
N VAL A 528 -11.31 -34.79 -15.13
CA VAL A 528 -10.90 -35.00 -13.73
C VAL A 528 -9.46 -35.51 -13.63
N SER A 529 -9.04 -36.40 -14.53
CA SER A 529 -7.71 -37.02 -14.50
C SER A 529 -6.57 -36.06 -14.81
N LYS A 530 -6.79 -35.07 -15.70
CA LYS A 530 -5.78 -34.03 -16.00
C LYS A 530 -5.51 -33.13 -14.79
N CYS A 531 -6.44 -33.04 -13.84
CA CYS A 531 -6.32 -32.24 -12.64
C CYS A 531 -5.95 -33.06 -11.39
N ALA A 532 -5.43 -34.28 -11.52
CA ALA A 532 -5.18 -35.16 -10.38
C ALA A 532 -4.27 -34.55 -9.30
N SER A 533 -3.27 -33.74 -9.69
CA SER A 533 -2.36 -33.06 -8.75
C SER A 533 -2.96 -31.80 -8.12
N MET A 534 -4.03 -31.27 -8.69
CA MET A 534 -4.70 -30.05 -8.25
C MET A 534 -6.19 -30.10 -8.62
N PRO A 535 -6.97 -30.93 -7.91
CA PRO A 535 -8.33 -31.25 -8.31
C PRO A 535 -9.25 -30.04 -8.21
N ASN A 536 -10.22 -29.99 -9.10
CA ASN A 536 -11.38 -29.12 -8.98
C ASN A 536 -12.23 -29.56 -7.78
N VAL A 537 -12.75 -28.61 -7.01
CA VAL A 537 -13.51 -28.85 -5.78
C VAL A 537 -14.94 -28.36 -5.95
N ILE A 538 -15.91 -29.27 -5.84
CA ILE A 538 -17.34 -28.96 -5.99
C ILE A 538 -18.03 -29.23 -4.66
N TYR A 539 -18.52 -28.19 -3.99
CA TYR A 539 -19.21 -28.34 -2.71
C TYR A 539 -20.68 -28.76 -2.86
N SER A 540 -21.21 -29.43 -1.85
CA SER A 540 -22.63 -29.84 -1.75
C SER A 540 -23.61 -28.66 -1.69
N SER A 541 -23.11 -27.47 -1.38
CA SER A 541 -23.88 -26.23 -1.33
C SER A 541 -24.32 -25.69 -2.70
N ASN A 542 -23.81 -26.26 -3.80
CA ASN A 542 -24.30 -25.94 -5.14
C ASN A 542 -25.64 -26.66 -5.41
N THR A 543 -26.54 -26.01 -6.14
CA THR A 543 -27.87 -26.54 -6.46
C THR A 543 -28.12 -26.54 -7.97
N ALA A 544 -28.82 -27.57 -8.44
CA ALA A 544 -29.18 -27.73 -9.85
C ALA A 544 -30.67 -28.08 -9.97
N THR A 545 -31.36 -27.37 -10.84
CA THR A 545 -32.74 -27.63 -11.28
C THR A 545 -32.75 -27.71 -12.79
N GLY A 546 -33.59 -28.58 -13.36
CA GLY A 546 -33.64 -28.76 -14.82
C GLY A 546 -32.35 -29.29 -15.47
N ALA A 547 -31.38 -29.80 -14.72
CA ALA A 547 -30.20 -30.47 -15.28
C ALA A 547 -30.55 -31.91 -15.68
N VAL A 548 -30.22 -32.32 -16.90
CA VAL A 548 -30.57 -33.65 -17.44
C VAL A 548 -29.85 -34.78 -16.70
N LYS A 549 -28.58 -34.58 -16.36
CA LYS A 549 -27.73 -35.59 -15.69
C LYS A 549 -27.45 -35.28 -14.22
N GLY A 550 -27.72 -34.05 -13.77
CA GLY A 550 -27.65 -33.66 -12.35
C GLY A 550 -26.63 -32.55 -12.07
N LEU A 551 -26.15 -32.49 -10.81
CA LEU A 551 -25.30 -31.38 -10.35
C LEU A 551 -23.94 -31.34 -11.05
N THR A 552 -23.22 -32.47 -11.08
CA THR A 552 -21.87 -32.53 -11.64
C THR A 552 -21.47 -33.95 -12.04
N ASN A 553 -20.45 -34.08 -12.87
CA ASN A 553 -19.80 -35.34 -13.25
C ASN A 553 -18.56 -35.68 -12.37
N ALA A 554 -18.27 -34.86 -11.35
CA ALA A 554 -17.12 -35.02 -10.46
C ALA A 554 -17.56 -35.35 -9.02
N THR A 555 -16.60 -35.70 -8.15
CA THR A 555 -16.85 -35.97 -6.74
C THR A 555 -17.33 -34.72 -6.02
N ILE A 556 -18.39 -34.86 -5.22
CA ILE A 556 -18.95 -33.77 -4.41
C ILE A 556 -18.27 -33.77 -3.03
N THR A 557 -17.82 -32.59 -2.61
CA THR A 557 -17.29 -32.29 -1.28
C THR A 557 -18.44 -31.88 -0.35
N PRO A 558 -18.60 -32.52 0.83
CA PRO A 558 -19.68 -32.20 1.76
C PRO A 558 -19.74 -30.73 2.20
#